data_AF-A0A091DUY7-F1
#
_entry.id   AF-A0A091DUY7-F1
#
_cell.length_a   1.000
_cell.length_b   1.000
_cell.length_c   1.000
_cell.angle_alpha   90.00
_cell.angle_beta   90.00
_cell.angle_gamma   90.00
#
_symmetry.space_group_name_H-M   'P 1'
#
loop_
_entity.id
_entity.type
_entity.pdbx_description
1 polymer ?
#
loop_
_entity_poly.entity_id
_entity_poly.type
_entity_poly.pdbx_seq_one_letter_code
_entity_poly.pdbx_strand_id
1 'polypeptide(L)'
;YFEDLPIPLITYNAYPKFKSAKTMDLDYQLETLHKALKLVPPAQCETLQYLLAQLKRVTVHKKEHLMNVESLVITFGPTLMRS
;
A
#
# COMPACT_ATOMS: atom_id res chain seq x y z
N TYR A 1 6.51 11.47 9.17
CA TYR A 1 5.03 11.52 9.18
C TYR A 1 4.40 10.13 9.28
N PHE A 2 4.45 9.29 8.24
CA PHE A 2 3.86 7.93 8.31
C PHE A 2 4.58 7.00 9.31
N GLU A 3 5.89 7.18 9.52
CA GLU A 3 6.68 6.48 10.55
C GLU A 3 6.38 6.95 11.98
N ASP A 4 5.76 8.12 12.14
CA ASP A 4 5.40 8.69 13.44
C ASP A 4 3.96 8.34 13.85
N LEU A 5 3.18 7.70 12.96
CA LEU A 5 1.81 7.30 13.28
C LEU A 5 1.79 6.27 14.43
N PRO A 6 0.87 6.35 15.39
CA PRO A 6 0.76 5.36 16.46
C PRO A 6 0.35 3.97 15.92
N ILE A 7 -0.35 3.93 14.79
CA ILE A 7 -0.75 2.73 14.07
C ILE A 7 -0.31 2.89 12.62
N PRO A 8 0.34 1.89 11.99
CA PRO A 8 0.72 1.97 10.58
C PRO A 8 -0.50 2.18 9.68
N LEU A 9 -0.29 2.80 8.53
CA LEU A 9 -1.36 3.12 7.58
C LEU A 9 -2.07 1.85 7.08
N ILE A 10 -1.29 0.79 6.82
CA ILE A 10 -1.83 -0.56 6.69
C ILE A 10 -1.83 -1.17 8.10
N THR A 11 -3.01 -1.28 8.69
CA THR A 11 -3.17 -1.75 10.07
C THR A 11 -2.63 -3.18 10.24
N TYR A 12 -2.20 -3.50 11.47
CA TYR A 12 -1.77 -4.86 11.83
C TYR A 12 -2.81 -5.93 11.51
N ASN A 13 -4.11 -5.60 11.59
CA ASN A 13 -5.19 -6.52 11.25
C ASN A 13 -5.34 -6.75 9.74
N ALA A 14 -5.03 -5.74 8.92
CA ALA A 14 -5.13 -5.84 7.47
C ALA A 14 -3.85 -6.45 6.85
N TYR A 15 -2.69 -6.24 7.47
CA TYR A 15 -1.38 -6.66 6.96
C TYR A 15 -1.28 -8.14 6.54
N PRO A 16 -1.75 -9.13 7.33
CA PRO A 16 -1.72 -10.54 6.91
C PRO A 16 -2.45 -10.80 5.59
N LYS A 17 -3.58 -10.09 5.34
CA LYS A 17 -4.34 -10.23 4.10
C LYS A 17 -3.64 -9.59 2.90
N PHE A 18 -3.00 -8.43 3.11
CA PHE A 18 -2.16 -7.82 2.08
C PHE A 18 -0.97 -8.72 1.73
N LYS A 19 -0.35 -9.36 2.73
CA LYS A 19 0.76 -10.29 2.52
C LYS A 19 0.32 -11.56 1.79
N SER A 20 -0.82 -12.14 2.15
CA SER A 20 -1.33 -13.35 1.50
C SER A 20 -1.72 -13.12 0.04
N ALA A 21 -2.21 -11.91 -0.30
CA ALA A 21 -2.55 -11.58 -1.68
C ALA A 21 -1.34 -11.60 -2.64
N LYS A 22 -0.11 -11.47 -2.13
CA LYS A 22 1.11 -11.49 -2.95
C LYS A 22 1.38 -12.86 -3.60
N THR A 23 0.91 -13.94 -2.99
CA THR A 23 1.17 -15.32 -3.45
C THR A 23 -0.05 -15.98 -4.11
N MET A 24 -1.12 -15.21 -4.35
CA MET A 24 -2.36 -15.71 -4.95
C MET A 24 -2.38 -15.46 -6.46
N ASP A 25 -3.16 -16.27 -7.19
CA ASP A 25 -3.48 -16.01 -8.59
C ASP A 25 -4.24 -14.69 -8.76
N LEU A 26 -4.14 -14.12 -9.97
CA LEU A 26 -4.56 -12.74 -10.24
C LEU A 26 -6.04 -12.47 -9.91
N ASP A 27 -6.92 -13.43 -10.18
CA ASP A 27 -8.35 -13.37 -9.85
C ASP A 27 -8.59 -13.29 -8.33
N TYR A 28 -7.88 -14.11 -7.55
CA TYR A 28 -8.00 -14.15 -6.08
C TYR A 28 -7.24 -13.01 -5.40
N GLN A 29 -6.17 -12.53 -6.02
CA GLN A 29 -5.35 -11.42 -5.52
C GLN A 29 -6.20 -10.14 -5.40
N LEU A 30 -6.96 -9.78 -6.44
CA LEU A 30 -7.82 -8.60 -6.41
C LEU A 30 -8.92 -8.70 -5.35
N GLU A 31 -9.58 -9.85 -5.25
CA GLU A 31 -10.61 -10.08 -4.24
C GLU A 31 -10.04 -9.99 -2.81
N THR A 32 -8.86 -10.58 -2.59
CA THR A 32 -8.20 -10.58 -1.28
C THR A 32 -7.73 -9.18 -0.89
N LEU A 33 -7.18 -8.41 -1.82
CA LEU A 33 -6.83 -7.01 -1.61
C LEU A 33 -8.07 -6.16 -1.28
N HIS A 34 -9.19 -6.38 -1.99
CA HIS A 34 -10.45 -5.69 -1.69
C HIS A 34 -10.93 -6.02 -0.27
N LYS A 35 -10.88 -7.30 0.13
CA LYS A 35 -11.22 -7.73 1.50
C LYS A 35 -10.26 -7.15 2.54
N ALA A 36 -8.97 -6.98 2.21
CA ALA A 36 -7.99 -6.36 3.09
C ALA A 36 -8.26 -4.86 3.29
N LEU A 37 -8.62 -4.13 2.22
CA LEU A 37 -9.00 -2.72 2.30
C LEU A 37 -10.23 -2.49 3.19
N LYS A 38 -11.19 -3.43 3.20
CA LYS A 38 -12.35 -3.37 4.11
C LYS A 38 -11.99 -3.50 5.60
N LEU A 39 -10.81 -4.02 5.93
CA LEU A 39 -10.30 -4.08 7.32
C LEU A 39 -9.57 -2.80 7.73
N VAL A 40 -9.29 -1.90 6.78
CA VAL A 40 -8.66 -0.62 7.06
C VAL A 40 -9.76 0.38 7.46
N PRO A 41 -9.61 1.09 8.60
CA PRO A 41 -10.50 2.17 9.00
C PRO A 41 -10.71 3.21 7.87
N PRO A 42 -11.92 3.79 7.74
CA PRO A 42 -12.25 4.70 6.63
C PRO A 42 -11.24 5.85 6.42
N ALA A 43 -10.83 6.53 7.49
CA ALA A 43 -9.87 7.63 7.43
C ALA A 43 -8.47 7.20 6.93
N GLN A 44 -8.03 5.99 7.30
CA GLN A 44 -6.77 5.43 6.81
C GLN A 44 -6.90 4.94 5.36
N CYS A 45 -8.07 4.43 4.97
CA CYS A 45 -8.35 4.00 3.61
C CYS A 45 -8.34 5.19 2.63
N GLU A 46 -8.93 6.33 2.99
CA GLU A 46 -8.86 7.56 2.20
C GLU A 46 -7.41 8.04 2.00
N THR A 47 -6.64 8.04 3.08
CA THR A 47 -5.20 8.40 3.05
C THR A 47 -4.41 7.43 2.16
N LEU A 48 -4.68 6.13 2.27
CA LEU A 48 -4.05 5.10 1.44
C LEU A 48 -4.42 5.27 -0.04
N GLN A 49 -5.68 5.56 -0.36
CA GLN A 49 -6.12 5.83 -1.74
C GLN A 49 -5.42 7.06 -2.32
N TYR A 50 -5.35 8.16 -1.56
CA TYR A 50 -4.66 9.37 -1.99
C TYR A 50 -3.18 9.09 -2.24
N LEU A 51 -2.51 8.39 -1.32
CA LEU A 51 -1.11 8.03 -1.46
C LEU A 51 -0.88 7.14 -2.69
N LEU A 52 -1.66 6.07 -2.87
CA LEU A 52 -1.53 5.17 -4.02
C LEU A 52 -1.79 5.90 -5.35
N ALA A 53 -2.74 6.84 -5.39
CA ALA A 53 -2.98 7.66 -6.57
C ALA A 53 -1.79 8.58 -6.89
N GLN A 54 -1.16 9.17 -5.88
CA GLN A 54 0.05 9.99 -6.05
C GLN A 54 1.24 9.14 -6.50
N LEU A 55 1.47 7.98 -5.88
CA LEU A 55 2.52 7.03 -6.31
C LEU A 55 2.31 6.56 -7.76
N LYS A 56 1.05 6.34 -8.17
CA LYS A 56 0.71 6.05 -9.57
C LYS A 56 1.09 7.21 -10.50
N ARG A 57 0.85 8.46 -10.11
CA ARG A 57 1.24 9.65 -10.91
C ARG A 57 2.76 9.76 -11.04
N VAL A 58 3.50 9.52 -9.96
CA VAL A 58 4.98 9.55 -9.96
C VAL A 58 5.56 8.46 -10.88
N THR A 59 4.99 7.26 -10.86
CA THR A 59 5.47 6.16 -11.73
C THR A 59 5.16 6.35 -13.21
N VAL A 60 4.14 7.15 -13.56
CA VAL A 60 3.84 7.52 -14.96
C VAL A 60 4.86 8.53 -15.49
N HIS A 61 5.43 9.39 -14.64
CA HIS A 61 6.49 10.37 -15.00
C HIS A 61 7.91 9.79 -14.83
N LYS A 62 8.05 8.47 -14.97
CA LYS A 62 9.31 7.71 -14.79
C LYS A 62 10.54 8.29 -15.50
N LYS A 63 10.34 8.96 -16.64
CA LYS A 63 11.41 9.55 -17.47
C LYS A 63 12.10 10.75 -16.81
N GLU A 64 11.42 11.44 -15.91
CA GLU A 64 11.96 12.59 -15.17
C GLU A 64 12.32 12.22 -13.73
N HIS A 65 11.60 11.27 -13.12
CA HIS A 65 11.70 11.05 -11.68
C HIS A 65 12.63 9.91 -11.23
N LEU A 66 13.25 9.13 -12.14
CA LEU A 66 14.09 7.93 -11.85
C LEU A 66 13.45 6.87 -10.92
N MET A 67 12.26 7.12 -10.38
CA MET A 67 11.55 6.27 -9.44
C MET A 67 10.72 5.25 -10.22
N ASN A 68 11.17 4.00 -10.19
CA ASN A 68 10.36 2.86 -10.62
C ASN A 68 9.51 2.32 -9.45
N VAL A 69 8.53 1.47 -9.76
CA VAL A 69 7.63 0.87 -8.76
C VAL A 69 8.43 0.18 -7.64
N GLU A 70 9.57 -0.43 -7.95
CA GLU A 70 10.43 -1.12 -7.00
C GLU A 70 11.08 -0.16 -6.00
N SER A 71 11.61 0.97 -6.45
CA SER A 71 12.18 2.02 -5.59
C SER A 71 11.13 2.59 -4.63
N LEU A 72 9.89 2.75 -5.10
CA LEU A 72 8.79 3.21 -4.26
C LEU A 72 8.38 2.15 -3.24
N VAL A 73 8.36 0.87 -3.60
CA VAL A 73 8.08 -0.21 -2.65
C VAL A 73 9.15 -0.28 -1.56
N ILE A 74 10.43 -0.03 -1.88
CA ILE A 74 11.52 -0.02 -0.88
C ILE A 74 11.36 1.16 0.08
N THR A 75 11.07 2.36 -0.42
CA THR A 75 10.93 3.56 0.42
C THR A 75 9.62 3.56 1.22
N PHE A 76 8.50 3.19 0.60
CA PHE A 76 7.19 3.29 1.22
C PHE A 76 6.74 1.99 1.90
N GLY A 77 7.25 0.83 1.51
CA GLY A 77 6.85 -0.47 2.09
C GLY A 77 7.01 -0.51 3.61
N PRO A 78 8.22 -0.30 4.16
CA PRO A 78 8.46 -0.29 5.61
C PRO A 78 7.69 0.82 6.35
N THR A 79 7.52 1.96 5.71
CA THR A 79 6.84 3.12 6.28
C THR A 79 5.31 2.96 6.33
N LEU A 80 4.73 2.24 5.36
CA LEU A 80 3.29 1.95 5.29
C LEU A 80 2.90 0.68 6.05
N MET A 81 3.85 -0.24 6.21
CA MET A 81 3.69 -1.53 6.87
C MET A 81 4.81 -1.69 7.92
N ARG A 82 4.48 -1.58 9.20
CA ARG A 82 5.41 -2.00 10.26
C ARG A 82 5.22 -3.50 10.49
N SER A 83 6.28 -4.28 10.34
CA SER A 83 6.25 -5.74 10.59
C SER A 83 6.03 -6.05 12.06
#